data_AF-A0A6Y8ZVZ1-F1
#
_entry.id   AF-A0A6Y8ZVZ1-F1
#
_cell.length_a   1.000
_cell.length_b   1.000
_cell.length_c   1.000
_cell.angle_alpha   90.00
_cell.angle_beta   90.00
_cell.angle_gamma   90.00
#
_symmetry.space_group_name_H-M   'P 1'
#
loop_
_entity.id
_entity.type
_entity.pdbx_description
1 polymer ?
#
loop_
_entity_poly.entity_id
_entity_poly.type
_entity_poly.pdbx_seq_one_letter_code
_entity_poly.pdbx_strand_id
1 'polypeptide(L)'
;MIILDWVRDNAVLFLLLVITVLCTRPVIRQIRKARWKRKFLKSGIRDVDRMNGLQFEHFVGLLLAKLGYRSKVTKSSGDFGADVVLEGKDRIVIQCKRYRRKEKVGIAAVQQIFAARAFYDAKEAWVITNNVYSPSAKKLAFKCGVTLIDRIGLCQMILKLHPDESARQVLDRNEFKASYKKVK
;
A
#
# COMPACT_ATOMS: atom_id res chain seq x y z
N MET A 1 -12.66 -56.71 -3.27
CA MET A 1 -13.54 -56.20 -4.34
C MET A 1 -14.37 -54.99 -3.86
N ILE A 2 -15.08 -55.09 -2.74
CA ILE A 2 -15.94 -54.02 -2.18
C ILE A 2 -15.25 -52.65 -1.97
N ILE A 3 -14.01 -52.63 -1.48
CA ILE A 3 -13.27 -51.36 -1.25
C ILE A 3 -12.91 -50.66 -2.56
N LEU A 4 -12.58 -51.42 -3.62
CA LEU A 4 -12.24 -50.87 -4.93
C LEU A 4 -13.45 -50.25 -5.63
N ASP A 5 -14.62 -50.88 -5.48
CA ASP A 5 -15.88 -50.34 -5.99
C ASP A 5 -16.30 -49.06 -5.24
N TRP A 6 -16.18 -49.05 -3.90
CA TRP A 6 -16.46 -47.87 -3.09
C TRP A 6 -15.52 -46.69 -3.40
N VAL A 7 -14.23 -46.96 -3.63
CA VAL A 7 -13.26 -45.94 -4.05
C VAL A 7 -13.60 -45.42 -5.44
N ARG A 8 -14.00 -46.28 -6.38
CA ARG A 8 -14.40 -45.88 -7.74
C ARG A 8 -15.66 -45.00 -7.73
N ASP A 9 -16.65 -45.36 -6.92
CA ASP A 9 -17.93 -44.65 -6.86
C ASP A 9 -17.78 -43.25 -6.21
N ASN A 10 -16.85 -43.09 -5.27
CA ASN A 10 -16.57 -41.80 -4.62
C ASN A 10 -15.46 -40.99 -5.30
N ALA A 11 -14.66 -41.58 -6.20
CA ALA A 11 -13.60 -40.90 -6.92
C ALA A 11 -14.13 -39.72 -7.76
N VAL A 12 -15.31 -39.87 -8.36
CA VAL A 12 -15.97 -38.81 -9.14
C VAL A 12 -16.35 -37.63 -8.23
N LEU A 13 -16.89 -37.91 -7.03
CA LEU A 13 -17.24 -36.87 -6.05
C LEU A 13 -16.00 -36.13 -5.53
N PHE A 14 -14.90 -36.85 -5.29
CA PHE A 14 -13.63 -36.25 -4.87
C PHE A 14 -13.05 -35.35 -5.97
N LEU A 15 -13.09 -35.80 -7.23
CA LEU A 15 -12.62 -35.03 -8.39
C LEU A 15 -13.45 -33.75 -8.59
N LEU A 16 -14.78 -33.84 -8.49
CA LEU A 16 -15.68 -32.68 -8.58
C LEU A 16 -15.40 -31.67 -7.45
N LEU A 17 -15.16 -32.12 -6.22
CA LEU A 17 -14.84 -31.23 -5.10
C LEU A 17 -13.52 -30.48 -5.32
N VAL A 18 -12.49 -31.18 -5.82
CA VAL A 18 -11.19 -30.58 -6.17
C VAL A 18 -11.34 -29.53 -7.29
N ILE A 19 -12.07 -29.86 -8.36
CA ILE A 19 -12.34 -28.93 -9.47
C ILE A 19 -13.10 -27.68 -8.96
N THR A 20 -14.12 -27.87 -8.14
CA THR A 20 -14.92 -26.77 -7.58
C THR A 20 -14.07 -25.82 -6.74
N VAL A 21 -13.17 -26.36 -5.91
CA VAL A 21 -12.23 -25.58 -5.09
C VAL A 21 -11.20 -24.85 -5.96
N LEU A 22 -10.70 -25.48 -7.03
CA LEU A 22 -9.75 -24.87 -7.96
C LEU A 22 -10.38 -23.75 -8.79
N CYS A 23 -11.64 -23.89 -9.20
CA CYS A 23 -12.37 -22.88 -9.97
C CYS A 23 -12.88 -21.70 -9.11
N THR A 24 -13.32 -21.96 -7.88
CA THR A 24 -13.84 -20.90 -6.99
C THR A 24 -12.73 -20.00 -6.43
N ARG A 25 -11.54 -20.53 -6.12
CA ARG A 25 -10.40 -19.75 -5.60
C ARG A 25 -9.96 -18.55 -6.45
N PRO A 26 -9.73 -18.67 -7.77
CA PRO A 26 -9.35 -17.54 -8.62
C PRO A 26 -10.50 -16.55 -8.80
N VAL A 27 -11.74 -17.02 -8.94
CA VAL A 27 -12.93 -16.16 -9.05
C VAL A 27 -13.14 -15.35 -7.77
N ILE A 28 -13.04 -15.98 -6.60
CA ILE A 28 -13.09 -15.31 -5.29
C ILE A 28 -11.93 -14.32 -5.16
N ARG A 29 -10.71 -14.66 -5.60
CA ARG A 29 -9.57 -13.73 -5.62
C ARG A 29 -9.85 -12.52 -6.51
N GLN A 30 -10.41 -12.72 -7.70
CA GLN A 30 -10.74 -11.64 -8.65
C GLN A 30 -11.85 -10.73 -8.09
N ILE A 31 -12.93 -11.30 -7.55
CA ILE A 31 -14.01 -10.54 -6.94
C ILE A 31 -13.53 -9.80 -5.69
N ARG A 32 -12.69 -10.43 -4.85
CA ARG A 32 -12.08 -9.77 -3.69
C ARG A 32 -11.16 -8.62 -4.11
N LYS A 33 -10.34 -8.79 -5.15
CA LYS A 33 -9.50 -7.71 -5.71
C LYS A 33 -10.36 -6.54 -6.21
N ALA A 34 -11.43 -6.83 -6.96
CA ALA A 34 -12.33 -5.80 -7.50
C ALA A 34 -13.13 -5.06 -6.41
N ARG A 35 -13.70 -5.80 -5.45
CA ARG A 35 -14.41 -5.21 -4.29
C ARG A 35 -13.47 -4.41 -3.41
N TRP A 36 -12.27 -4.93 -3.16
CA TRP A 36 -11.25 -4.22 -2.40
C TRP A 36 -10.90 -2.92 -3.11
N LYS A 37 -10.58 -2.94 -4.40
CA LYS A 37 -10.33 -1.74 -5.23
C LYS A 37 -11.47 -0.71 -5.19
N ARG A 38 -12.74 -1.12 -5.09
CA ARG A 38 -13.89 -0.20 -4.96
C ARG A 38 -14.05 0.39 -3.56
N LYS A 39 -14.03 -0.44 -2.51
CA LYS A 39 -14.14 0.02 -1.11
C LYS A 39 -12.98 0.95 -0.76
N PHE A 40 -11.82 0.65 -1.32
CA PHE A 40 -10.58 1.38 -1.22
C PHE A 40 -10.64 2.85 -1.68
N LEU A 41 -11.33 3.12 -2.79
CA LEU A 41 -11.42 4.47 -3.35
C LEU A 41 -12.29 5.42 -2.52
N LYS A 42 -13.11 4.86 -1.62
CA LYS A 42 -13.99 5.61 -0.71
C LYS A 42 -13.39 5.74 0.70
N SER A 43 -12.18 5.23 0.93
CA SER A 43 -11.57 5.22 2.27
C SER A 43 -10.81 6.50 2.56
N GLY A 44 -11.04 7.07 3.74
CA GLY A 44 -10.28 8.22 4.25
C GLY A 44 -9.05 7.80 5.05
N ILE A 45 -8.31 8.78 5.58
CA ILE A 45 -7.09 8.52 6.38
C ILE A 45 -7.34 7.61 7.60
N ARG A 46 -8.56 7.62 8.17
CA ARG A 46 -8.95 6.72 9.27
C ARG A 46 -9.01 5.25 8.87
N ASP A 47 -9.37 4.98 7.61
CA ASP A 47 -9.39 3.62 7.09
C ASP A 47 -7.96 3.14 6.80
N VAL A 48 -7.08 4.05 6.35
CA VAL A 48 -5.65 3.80 6.22
C VAL A 48 -5.03 3.39 7.56
N ASP A 49 -5.41 4.05 8.66
CA ASP A 49 -4.91 3.74 10.01
C ASP A 49 -5.30 2.31 10.48
N ARG A 50 -6.29 1.68 9.85
CA ARG A 50 -6.76 0.31 10.13
C ARG A 50 -6.15 -0.74 9.21
N MET A 51 -5.38 -0.34 8.19
CA MET A 51 -4.75 -1.26 7.25
C MET A 51 -3.54 -1.96 7.87
N ASN A 52 -3.30 -3.20 7.46
CA ASN A 52 -2.00 -3.83 7.66
C ASN A 52 -0.97 -3.30 6.64
N GLY A 53 0.30 -3.71 6.77
CA GLY A 53 1.39 -3.25 5.88
C GLY A 53 1.09 -3.53 4.40
N LEU A 54 0.81 -4.79 4.05
CA LEU A 54 0.50 -5.20 2.68
C LEU A 54 -0.70 -4.45 2.09
N GLN A 55 -1.76 -4.25 2.87
CA GLN A 55 -2.91 -3.46 2.45
C GLN A 55 -2.53 -2.00 2.16
N PHE A 56 -1.61 -1.44 2.93
CA PHE A 56 -1.10 -0.08 2.74
C PHE A 56 -0.18 0.05 1.51
N GLU A 57 0.63 -0.96 1.20
CA GLU A 57 1.46 -0.97 -0.01
C GLU A 57 0.58 -0.98 -1.26
N HIS A 58 -0.39 -1.89 -1.29
CA HIS A 58 -1.41 -1.90 -2.32
C HIS A 58 -2.26 -0.61 -2.32
N PHE A 59 -2.40 0.05 -1.15
CA PHE A 59 -3.09 1.32 -1.06
C PHE A 59 -2.40 2.39 -1.87
N VAL A 60 -1.15 2.62 -1.52
CA VAL A 60 -0.29 3.62 -2.16
C VAL A 60 -0.20 3.32 -3.66
N GLY A 61 -0.04 2.06 -4.04
CA GLY A 61 0.01 1.65 -5.43
C GLY A 61 -1.24 2.06 -6.23
N LEU A 62 -2.44 1.81 -5.70
CA LEU A 62 -3.70 2.20 -6.34
C LEU A 62 -3.94 3.71 -6.36
N LEU A 63 -3.60 4.40 -5.28
CA LEU A 63 -3.70 5.86 -5.17
C LEU A 63 -2.86 6.53 -6.26
N LEU A 64 -1.59 6.12 -6.40
CA LEU A 64 -0.70 6.67 -7.42
C LEU A 64 -1.15 6.31 -8.83
N ALA A 65 -1.68 5.10 -9.04
CA ALA A 65 -2.28 4.73 -10.33
C ALA A 65 -3.44 5.66 -10.72
N LYS A 66 -4.24 6.09 -9.75
CA LYS A 66 -5.35 7.02 -9.96
C LYS A 66 -4.90 8.47 -10.15
N LEU A 67 -3.74 8.84 -9.61
CA LEU A 67 -3.09 10.13 -9.87
C LEU A 67 -2.35 10.16 -11.22
N GLY A 68 -2.45 9.12 -12.04
CA GLY A 68 -1.92 9.08 -13.41
C GLY A 68 -0.59 8.32 -13.57
N TYR A 69 -0.04 7.73 -12.51
CA TYR A 69 1.21 6.97 -12.59
C TYR A 69 0.99 5.53 -13.07
N ARG A 70 1.98 4.95 -13.75
CA ARG A 70 2.02 3.50 -14.00
C ARG A 70 2.63 2.79 -12.80
N SER A 71 1.79 2.39 -11.85
CA SER A 71 2.20 1.83 -10.56
C SER A 71 2.16 0.31 -10.52
N LYS A 72 3.19 -0.30 -9.93
CA LYS A 72 3.31 -1.75 -9.70
C LYS A 72 3.75 -2.03 -8.26
N VAL A 73 2.95 -2.79 -7.52
CA VAL A 73 3.31 -3.29 -6.18
C VAL A 73 4.29 -4.46 -6.35
N THR A 74 5.38 -4.47 -5.59
CA THR A 74 6.41 -5.52 -5.64
C THR A 74 5.96 -6.77 -4.88
N LYS A 75 6.74 -7.85 -5.00
CA LYS A 75 6.49 -9.08 -4.25
C LYS A 75 7.08 -8.92 -2.85
N SER A 76 6.43 -9.48 -1.83
CA SER A 76 6.85 -9.38 -0.42
C SER A 76 8.21 -10.04 -0.07
N SER A 77 8.87 -10.69 -1.03
CA SER A 77 10.17 -11.32 -0.86
C SER A 77 11.06 -10.96 -2.05
N GLY A 78 12.31 -10.58 -1.76
CA GLY A 78 13.26 -10.13 -2.77
C GLY A 78 12.88 -8.80 -3.41
N ASP A 79 12.23 -7.90 -2.66
CA ASP A 79 11.86 -6.57 -3.13
C ASP A 79 12.99 -5.54 -3.06
N PHE A 80 14.11 -5.91 -2.43
CA PHE A 80 15.29 -5.07 -2.21
C PHE A 80 14.96 -3.73 -1.52
N GLY A 81 13.85 -3.66 -0.75
CA GLY A 81 13.44 -2.47 0.00
C GLY A 81 12.55 -1.48 -0.76
N ALA A 82 11.90 -1.88 -1.86
CA ALA A 82 10.86 -1.08 -2.51
C ALA A 82 9.53 -1.85 -2.55
N ASP A 83 8.47 -1.28 -2.00
CA ASP A 83 7.15 -1.92 -1.98
C ASP A 83 6.31 -1.57 -3.23
N VAL A 84 6.55 -0.40 -3.82
CA VAL A 84 5.88 0.06 -5.05
C VAL A 84 6.91 0.68 -6.00
N VAL A 85 6.76 0.39 -7.28
CA VAL A 85 7.55 0.98 -8.38
C VAL A 85 6.61 1.72 -9.32
N LEU A 86 6.94 2.97 -9.63
CA LEU A 86 6.31 3.73 -10.68
C LEU A 86 7.15 3.63 -11.95
N GLU A 87 6.59 3.02 -12.98
CA GLU A 87 7.25 2.78 -14.27
C GLU A 87 7.15 4.00 -15.18
N GLY A 88 8.23 4.29 -15.90
CA GLY A 88 8.34 5.42 -16.81
C GLY A 88 9.79 5.73 -17.13
N LYS A 89 10.02 6.78 -17.91
CA LYS A 89 11.37 7.30 -18.19
C LYS A 89 12.06 7.73 -16.89
N ASP A 90 11.31 8.38 -16.01
CA ASP A 90 11.72 8.79 -14.68
C ASP A 90 11.14 7.81 -13.65
N ARG A 91 11.72 6.60 -13.58
CA ARG A 91 11.27 5.56 -12.66
C ARG A 91 11.41 6.01 -11.21
N ILE A 92 10.40 5.70 -10.39
CA ILE A 92 10.37 6.04 -8.97
C ILE A 92 10.18 4.78 -8.15
N VAL A 93 11.02 4.56 -7.14
CA VAL A 93 10.81 3.50 -6.15
C VAL A 93 10.23 4.06 -4.87
N ILE A 94 9.36 3.29 -4.23
CA ILE A 94 8.62 3.73 -3.05
C ILE A 94 8.65 2.67 -1.96
N GLN A 95 9.08 3.06 -0.76
CA GLN A 95 8.88 2.27 0.47
C GLN A 95 7.67 2.83 1.22
N CYS A 96 6.74 1.95 1.53
CA CYS A 96 5.56 2.21 2.34
C CYS A 96 5.82 1.81 3.80
N LYS A 97 5.60 2.71 4.75
CA LYS A 97 5.63 2.41 6.18
C LYS A 97 4.31 2.78 6.82
N ARG A 98 3.44 1.78 7.03
CA ARG A 98 2.25 1.94 7.88
C ARG A 98 2.68 1.70 9.32
N TYR A 99 2.42 2.65 10.22
CA TYR A 99 2.71 2.53 11.66
C TYR A 99 1.54 2.96 12.53
N ARG A 100 1.56 2.54 13.80
CA ARG A 100 0.60 3.02 14.81
C ARG A 100 0.95 4.46 15.15
N ARG A 101 -0.04 5.28 15.55
CA ARG A 101 0.14 6.74 15.75
C ARG A 101 1.31 7.16 16.65
N LYS A 102 1.69 6.35 17.63
CA LYS A 102 2.80 6.66 18.56
C LYS A 102 4.20 6.36 17.99
N GLU A 103 4.29 5.61 16.89
CA GLU A 103 5.54 5.14 16.29
C GLU A 103 5.97 6.04 15.13
N LYS A 104 7.16 6.63 15.21
CA LYS A 104 7.72 7.47 14.14
C LYS A 104 8.50 6.61 13.14
N VAL A 105 8.50 7.01 11.87
CA VAL A 105 9.35 6.38 10.86
C VAL A 105 10.81 6.79 11.06
N GLY A 106 11.68 5.80 11.28
CA GLY A 106 13.10 5.97 11.53
C GLY A 106 13.99 5.94 10.28
N ILE A 107 15.31 6.00 10.49
CA ILE A 107 16.31 6.06 9.42
C ILE A 107 16.33 4.82 8.53
N ALA A 108 15.94 3.65 9.06
CA ALA A 108 15.95 2.39 8.33
C ALA A 108 15.12 2.44 7.04
N ALA A 109 13.96 3.11 7.06
CA ALA A 109 13.12 3.26 5.87
C ALA A 109 13.81 4.05 4.76
N VAL A 110 14.61 5.06 5.13
CA VAL A 110 15.37 5.89 4.20
C VAL A 110 16.55 5.11 3.63
N GLN A 111 17.26 4.37 4.48
CA GLN A 111 18.39 3.52 4.07
C GLN A 111 17.95 2.44 3.07
N GLN A 112 16.83 1.77 3.36
CA GLN A 112 16.24 0.74 2.49
C GLN A 112 15.91 1.31 1.11
N ILE A 113 15.14 2.39 1.03
CA ILE A 113 14.72 2.92 -0.27
C ILE A 113 15.87 3.58 -1.04
N PHE A 114 16.87 4.12 -0.34
CA PHE A 114 18.07 4.66 -0.97
C PHE A 114 18.86 3.57 -1.69
N ALA A 115 19.02 2.40 -1.07
CA ALA A 115 19.64 1.24 -1.72
C ALA A 115 18.78 0.72 -2.87
N ALA A 116 17.47 0.61 -2.67
CA ALA A 116 16.53 0.18 -3.69
C ALA A 116 16.58 1.08 -4.93
N ARG A 117 16.78 2.40 -4.76
CA ARG A 117 16.91 3.34 -5.89
C ARG A 117 17.96 2.89 -6.89
N ALA A 118 19.14 2.48 -6.39
CA ALA A 118 20.22 1.99 -7.22
C ALA A 118 19.86 0.63 -7.84
N PHE A 119 19.32 -0.31 -7.05
CA PHE A 119 18.95 -1.63 -7.55
C PHE A 119 17.94 -1.59 -8.71
N TYR A 120 16.98 -0.67 -8.64
CA TYR A 120 15.94 -0.54 -9.66
C TYR A 120 16.29 0.47 -10.77
N ASP A 121 17.49 1.03 -10.83
CA ASP A 121 17.86 2.12 -11.76
C ASP A 121 16.83 3.26 -11.76
N ALA A 122 16.35 3.62 -10.57
CA ALA A 122 15.31 4.62 -10.41
C ALA A 122 15.91 6.01 -10.27
N LYS A 123 15.25 6.99 -10.89
CA LYS A 123 15.64 8.40 -10.78
C LYS A 123 15.32 8.97 -9.41
N GLU A 124 14.19 8.55 -8.85
CA GLU A 124 13.69 9.03 -7.56
C GLU A 124 13.37 7.91 -6.59
N ALA A 125 13.46 8.23 -5.29
CA ALA A 125 13.16 7.34 -4.20
C ALA A 125 12.27 8.04 -3.18
N TRP A 126 11.12 7.45 -2.87
CA TRP A 126 10.14 8.04 -1.96
C TRP A 126 9.88 7.11 -0.77
N VAL A 127 9.67 7.68 0.41
CA VAL A 127 9.06 6.96 1.53
C VAL A 127 7.68 7.55 1.75
N ILE A 128 6.67 6.70 1.86
CA ILE A 128 5.28 7.10 2.12
C ILE A 128 4.80 6.47 3.44
N THR A 129 4.16 7.26 4.31
CA THR A 129 3.66 6.77 5.59
C THR A 129 2.33 7.41 5.98
N ASN A 130 1.54 6.71 6.80
CA ASN A 130 0.37 7.28 7.48
C ASN A 130 0.73 8.06 8.76
N ASN A 131 2.02 8.17 9.11
CA ASN A 131 2.49 8.82 10.32
C ASN A 131 3.56 9.89 10.04
N VAL A 132 4.41 10.22 11.02
CA VAL A 132 5.46 11.23 10.94
C VAL A 132 6.85 10.59 10.99
N TYR A 133 7.83 11.28 10.42
CA TYR A 133 9.23 10.90 10.44
C TYR A 133 9.97 11.41 11.67
N SER A 134 10.97 10.66 12.13
CA SER A 134 11.92 11.15 13.13
C SER A 134 12.80 12.29 12.55
N PRO A 135 13.34 13.19 13.39
CA PRO A 135 14.26 14.22 12.92
C PRO A 135 15.47 13.66 12.17
N SER A 136 16.03 12.54 12.65
CA SER A 136 17.16 11.87 12.00
C SER A 136 16.79 11.30 10.63
N ALA A 137 15.58 10.74 10.47
CA ALA A 137 15.10 10.27 9.17
C ALA A 137 14.97 11.42 8.17
N LYS A 138 14.44 12.57 8.59
CA LYS A 138 14.35 13.77 7.75
C LYS A 138 15.73 14.27 7.31
N LYS A 139 16.69 14.34 8.24
CA LYS A 139 18.08 14.74 7.94
C LYS A 139 18.74 13.80 6.92
N LEU A 140 18.60 12.49 7.11
CA LEU A 140 19.17 11.50 6.20
C LEU A 140 18.50 11.57 4.82
N ALA A 141 17.17 11.67 4.77
CA ALA A 141 16.43 11.75 3.52
C ALA A 141 16.85 12.96 2.68
N PHE A 142 17.04 14.12 3.32
CA PHE A 142 17.58 15.31 2.66
C PHE A 142 18.95 15.06 2.03
N LYS A 143 19.88 14.41 2.74
CA LYS A 143 21.21 14.07 2.21
C LYS A 143 21.18 13.04 1.09
N CYS A 144 20.27 12.08 1.17
CA CYS A 144 20.12 11.00 0.18
C CYS A 144 19.29 11.40 -1.05
N GLY A 145 18.65 12.58 -1.04
CA GLY A 145 17.70 12.97 -2.08
C GLY A 145 16.45 12.08 -2.10
N VAL A 146 15.99 11.64 -0.93
CA VAL A 146 14.80 10.80 -0.76
C VAL A 146 13.61 11.70 -0.41
N THR A 147 12.53 11.59 -1.17
CA THR A 147 11.28 12.33 -0.91
C THR A 147 10.52 11.67 0.23
N LEU A 148 10.10 12.47 1.21
CA LEU A 148 9.30 12.00 2.34
C LEU A 148 7.87 12.49 2.23
N ILE A 149 6.91 11.57 2.20
CA ILE A 149 5.47 11.87 2.17
C ILE A 149 4.86 11.33 3.45
N ASP A 150 4.68 12.23 4.40
CA ASP A 150 4.08 11.92 5.70
C ASP A 150 2.54 11.87 5.62
N ARG A 151 1.90 11.72 6.78
CA ARG A 151 0.44 11.70 6.89
C ARG A 151 -0.24 12.87 6.19
N ILE A 152 0.31 14.07 6.27
CA ILE A 152 -0.30 15.27 5.67
C ILE A 152 -0.17 15.19 4.15
N GLY A 153 1.02 14.85 3.65
CA GLY A 153 1.23 14.64 2.22
C GLY A 153 0.35 13.52 1.66
N LEU A 154 0.17 12.42 2.40
CA LEU A 154 -0.72 11.34 2.03
C LEU A 154 -2.18 11.81 1.95
N CYS A 155 -2.67 12.56 2.94
CA CYS A 155 -4.01 13.14 2.90
C CYS A 155 -4.20 14.05 1.69
N GLN A 156 -3.21 14.88 1.36
CA GLN A 156 -3.26 15.73 0.17
C GLN A 156 -3.33 14.92 -1.12
N MET A 157 -2.59 13.82 -1.22
CA MET A 157 -2.69 12.90 -2.36
C MET A 157 -4.08 12.28 -2.48
N ILE A 158 -4.70 11.89 -1.35
CA ILE A 158 -6.06 11.34 -1.33
C ILE A 158 -7.08 12.39 -1.80
N LEU A 159 -6.96 13.63 -1.32
CA LEU A 159 -7.88 14.72 -1.69
C LEU A 159 -7.84 15.06 -3.18
N LYS A 160 -6.68 14.91 -3.84
CA LYS A 160 -6.56 15.11 -5.29
C LYS A 160 -7.45 14.16 -6.11
N LEU A 161 -7.92 13.04 -5.53
CA LEU A 161 -8.83 12.11 -6.21
C LEU A 161 -10.31 12.54 -6.16
N HIS A 162 -10.69 13.35 -5.17
CA HIS A 162 -12.08 13.75 -4.93
C HIS A 162 -12.14 15.28 -4.71
N PRO A 163 -11.91 16.09 -5.76
CA PRO A 163 -11.93 17.54 -5.63
C PRO A 163 -13.25 18.09 -5.08
N ASP A 164 -14.36 17.38 -5.32
CA ASP A 164 -15.73 17.77 -4.93
C ASP A 164 -16.05 17.45 -3.45
N GLU A 165 -15.36 16.48 -2.84
CA GLU A 165 -15.41 16.19 -1.40
C GLU A 165 -14.41 17.10 -0.66
N SER A 166 -14.71 18.40 -0.64
CA SER A 166 -13.80 19.45 -0.15
C SER A 166 -12.99 19.06 1.09
N ALA A 167 -11.71 19.48 1.11
CA ALA A 167 -10.73 19.23 2.17
C ALA A 167 -11.27 19.43 3.62
N ARG A 168 -12.30 20.27 3.80
CA ARG A 168 -13.02 20.44 5.07
C ARG A 168 -13.60 19.13 5.61
N GLN A 169 -14.27 18.28 4.82
CA GLN A 169 -14.91 17.07 5.37
C GLN A 169 -13.90 16.00 5.83
N VAL A 170 -12.73 15.91 5.18
CA VAL A 170 -11.65 14.98 5.57
C VAL A 170 -10.86 15.52 6.77
N LEU A 171 -10.60 16.83 6.82
CA LEU A 171 -9.88 17.47 7.93
C LEU A 171 -10.73 17.62 9.20
N ASP A 172 -12.04 17.78 9.07
CA ASP A 172 -12.98 17.96 10.18
C ASP A 172 -13.48 16.63 10.76
N ARG A 173 -13.08 15.48 10.19
CA ARG A 173 -13.23 14.16 10.82
C ARG A 173 -12.16 13.97 11.92
N ASN A 174 -12.24 14.83 12.94
CA ASN A 174 -11.57 14.88 14.25
C ASN A 174 -10.07 14.51 14.26
N GLU A 175 -9.19 15.52 14.22
CA GLU A 175 -7.92 15.59 15.00
C GLU A 175 -6.95 16.70 14.52
N PHE A 176 -7.12 17.25 13.31
CA PHE A 176 -6.11 18.14 12.74
C PHE A 176 -6.01 19.51 13.44
N LYS A 177 -7.14 20.08 13.88
CA LYS A 177 -7.17 21.37 14.60
C LYS A 177 -6.43 21.35 15.94
N ALA A 178 -6.34 20.20 16.61
CA ALA A 178 -5.66 20.06 17.90
C ALA A 178 -4.12 19.99 17.76
N SER A 179 -3.60 19.48 16.64
CA SER A 179 -2.16 19.38 16.41
C SER A 179 -1.54 20.65 15.81
N TYR A 180 -2.31 21.43 15.03
CA TYR A 180 -1.77 22.61 14.35
C TYR A 180 -1.66 23.85 15.27
N LYS A 181 -2.47 23.93 16.33
CA LYS A 181 -2.40 25.00 17.34
C LYS A 181 -1.25 24.85 18.35
N LYS A 182 -0.56 23.69 18.39
CA LYS A 182 0.59 23.44 19.29
C LYS A 182 1.96 23.70 18.63
N VAL A 183 1.99 24.13 17.37
CA VAL A 183 3.22 24.37 16.60
C VAL A 183 3.33 25.83 16.14
N LYS A 184 2.62 26.73 16.82
CA LYS A 184 2.90 28.17 16.79
C LYS A 184 3.26 28.63 18.19
#